data_AF-A0A354B4E4-F1
#
_entry.id   AF-A0A354B4E4-F1
#
_cell.length_a   1.000
_cell.length_b   1.000
_cell.length_c   1.000
_cell.angle_alpha   90.00
_cell.angle_beta   90.00
_cell.angle_gamma   90.00
#
_symmetry.space_group_name_H-M   'P 1'
#
loop_
_entity.id
_entity.type
_entity.pdbx_description
1 polymer ?
#
loop_
_entity_poly.entity_id
_entity_poly.type
_entity_poly.pdbx_seq_one_letter_code
_entity_poly.pdbx_strand_id
1 'polypeptide(L)'
;ANIITTPGMVVAVVCALGLLSVNPAWLHQGWMHAKLAFVLALLAYHGFCYKLMGQLQRGQCDWSAKQLRALNELPTLLLLIVVMLVVFKNQFPTGAATWLIVALVLFMAASIQFYARWRRLRAERLAAELPGGAAG
;
A
#
# COMPACT_ATOMS: atom_id res chain seq x y z
N ALA A 1 -9.19 -15.40 -0.85
CA ALA A 1 -9.32 -13.93 -0.88
C ALA A 1 -10.79 -13.45 -0.88
N ASN A 2 -11.75 -14.20 -1.44
CA ASN A 2 -13.12 -13.72 -1.70
C ASN A 2 -14.02 -13.45 -0.49
N ILE A 3 -13.65 -13.86 0.73
CA ILE A 3 -14.56 -13.76 1.89
C ILE A 3 -14.44 -12.41 2.62
N ILE A 4 -13.32 -11.68 2.52
CA ILE A 4 -13.08 -10.49 3.35
C ILE A 4 -12.88 -9.22 2.51
N THR A 5 -11.90 -9.20 1.61
CA THR A 5 -11.51 -7.98 0.90
C THR A 5 -12.45 -7.62 -0.24
N THR A 6 -13.02 -8.62 -0.91
CA THR A 6 -13.95 -8.43 -2.02
C THR A 6 -15.30 -7.82 -1.60
N PRO A 7 -16.00 -8.31 -0.56
CA PRO A 7 -17.24 -7.66 -0.11
C PRO A 7 -16.98 -6.26 0.45
N GLY A 8 -15.89 -6.05 1.19
CA GLY A 8 -15.50 -4.73 1.69
C GLY A 8 -15.22 -3.73 0.57
N MET A 9 -14.53 -4.15 -0.49
CA MET A 9 -14.29 -3.34 -1.68
C MET A 9 -15.61 -2.94 -2.36
N VAL A 10 -16.54 -3.88 -2.54
CA VAL A 10 -17.84 -3.61 -3.16
C VAL A 10 -18.61 -2.57 -2.36
N VAL A 11 -18.72 -2.75 -1.04
CA VAL A 11 -19.41 -1.77 -0.17
C VAL A 11 -18.74 -0.40 -0.26
N ALA A 12 -17.41 -0.34 -0.19
CA ALA A 12 -16.67 0.93 -0.28
C ALA A 12 -16.90 1.64 -1.62
N VAL A 13 -16.91 0.91 -2.73
CA VAL A 13 -17.18 1.46 -4.07
C VAL A 13 -18.62 1.95 -4.18
N VAL A 14 -19.59 1.16 -3.73
CA VAL A 14 -21.01 1.56 -3.74
C VAL A 14 -21.23 2.82 -2.90
N CYS A 15 -20.66 2.89 -1.70
CA CYS A 15 -20.73 4.10 -0.87
C CYS A 15 -20.06 5.30 -1.53
N ALA A 16 -18.90 5.12 -2.17
CA ALA A 16 -18.22 6.19 -2.88
C ALA A 16 -19.04 6.72 -4.07
N LEU A 17 -19.63 5.83 -4.87
CA LEU A 17 -20.52 6.19 -5.97
C LEU A 17 -21.81 6.86 -5.47
N GLY A 18 -22.38 6.36 -4.37
CA GLY A 18 -23.56 6.95 -3.73
C GLY A 18 -23.31 8.35 -3.19
N LEU A 19 -22.14 8.62 -2.60
CA LEU A 19 -21.78 9.98 -2.18
C LEU A 19 -21.58 10.92 -3.38
N LEU A 20 -21.03 10.39 -4.47
CA LEU A 20 -20.78 11.15 -5.69
C LEU A 20 -22.07 11.51 -6.43
N SER A 21 -23.08 10.63 -6.39
CA SER A 21 -24.39 10.91 -6.99
C SER A 21 -25.17 11.98 -6.22
N VAL A 22 -25.01 12.05 -4.89
CA VAL A 22 -25.63 13.10 -4.07
C VAL A 22 -24.95 14.46 -4.27
N ASN A 23 -23.63 14.49 -4.54
CA ASN A 23 -22.87 15.72 -4.73
C ASN A 23 -22.05 15.70 -6.04
N PRO A 24 -22.69 15.81 -7.21
CA PRO A 24 -21.99 15.74 -8.50
C PRO A 24 -21.03 16.91 -8.72
N ALA A 25 -21.24 18.04 -8.03
CA ALA A 25 -20.34 19.21 -8.09
C ALA A 25 -18.89 18.89 -7.70
N TRP A 26 -18.62 17.80 -6.97
CA TRP A 26 -17.25 17.38 -6.65
C TRP A 26 -16.47 16.92 -7.87
N LEU A 27 -17.13 16.41 -8.93
CA LEU A 27 -16.48 16.01 -10.17
C LEU A 27 -15.80 17.19 -10.87
N HIS A 28 -16.29 18.41 -10.69
CA HIS A 28 -15.66 19.59 -11.30
C HIS A 28 -14.36 20.03 -10.58
N GLN A 29 -14.00 19.40 -9.46
CA GLN A 29 -12.83 19.77 -8.68
C GLN A 29 -11.63 18.88 -9.03
N GLY A 30 -10.47 19.47 -9.33
CA GLY A 30 -9.28 18.72 -9.78
C GLY A 30 -8.79 17.63 -8.81
N TRP A 31 -8.91 17.88 -7.50
CA TRP A 31 -8.55 16.88 -6.47
C TRP A 31 -9.42 15.62 -6.50
N MET A 32 -10.66 15.73 -6.98
CA MET A 32 -11.58 14.58 -7.05
C MET A 32 -11.14 13.62 -8.16
N HIS A 33 -10.70 14.16 -9.30
CA HIS A 33 -10.09 13.37 -10.37
C HIS A 33 -8.83 12.66 -9.88
N ALA A 34 -7.95 13.37 -9.15
CA ALA A 34 -6.76 12.76 -8.57
C ALA A 34 -7.11 11.63 -7.59
N LYS A 35 -8.09 11.85 -6.70
CA LYS A 35 -8.58 10.82 -5.78
C LYS A 35 -9.15 9.61 -6.51
N LEU A 36 -9.97 9.83 -7.54
CA LEU A 36 -10.56 8.75 -8.34
C LEU A 36 -9.49 7.95 -9.09
N ALA A 37 -8.44 8.59 -9.60
CA ALA A 37 -7.31 7.90 -10.22
C ALA A 37 -6.62 6.95 -9.24
N PHE A 38 -6.42 7.35 -7.98
CA PHE A 38 -5.87 6.47 -6.95
C PHE A 38 -6.81 5.31 -6.58
N VAL A 39 -8.11 5.55 -6.50
CA VAL A 39 -9.10 4.48 -6.27
C VAL A 39 -9.06 3.46 -7.42
N LEU A 40 -9.00 3.94 -8.67
CA LEU A 40 -8.83 3.08 -9.85
C LEU A 40 -7.54 2.26 -9.80
N ALA A 41 -6.42 2.88 -9.41
CA ALA A 41 -5.15 2.18 -9.23
C ALA A 41 -5.25 1.08 -8.14
N LEU A 42 -5.95 1.36 -7.04
CA LEU A 42 -6.24 0.37 -5.98
C LEU A 42 -7.09 -0.80 -6.47
N LEU A 43 -8.13 -0.52 -7.26
CA LEU A 43 -8.98 -1.57 -7.86
C LEU A 43 -8.19 -2.44 -8.83
N ALA A 44 -7.35 -1.83 -9.68
CA ALA A 44 -6.46 -2.55 -10.59
C ALA A 44 -5.45 -3.42 -9.80
N TYR A 45 -4.87 -2.89 -8.73
CA TYR A 45 -4.00 -3.63 -7.83
C TYR A 45 -4.71 -4.83 -7.20
N HIS A 46 -5.94 -4.65 -6.71
CA HIS A 46 -6.74 -5.75 -6.15
C HIS A 46 -6.96 -6.88 -7.18
N GLY A 47 -7.30 -6.53 -8.42
CA GLY A 47 -7.42 -7.49 -9.52
C GLY A 47 -6.10 -8.20 -9.85
N PHE A 48 -4.99 -7.46 -9.86
CA PHE A 48 -3.66 -8.03 -10.04
C PHE A 48 -3.30 -9.04 -8.94
N CYS A 49 -3.55 -8.71 -7.67
CA CYS A 49 -3.36 -9.63 -6.55
C CYS A 49 -4.21 -10.89 -6.69
N TYR A 50 -5.45 -10.77 -7.17
CA TYR A 50 -6.32 -11.92 -7.41
C TYR A 50 -5.74 -12.86 -8.47
N LYS A 51 -5.25 -12.30 -9.59
CA LYS A 51 -4.56 -13.07 -10.64
C LYS A 51 -3.33 -13.80 -10.10
N LEU A 52 -2.50 -13.09 -9.32
CA LEU A 52 -1.28 -13.64 -8.74
C LEU A 52 -1.59 -14.74 -7.72
N MET A 53 -2.63 -14.59 -6.90
CA MET A 53 -3.12 -15.62 -6.00
C MET A 53 -3.52 -16.89 -6.76
N GLY A 54 -4.21 -16.74 -7.89
CA GLY A 54 -4.58 -17.88 -8.75
C GLY A 54 -3.38 -18.54 -9.43
N GLN A 55 -2.30 -17.81 -9.74
CA GLN A 55 -1.05 -18.38 -10.24
C GLN A 55 -0.28 -19.15 -9.14
N LEU A 56 -0.23 -18.59 -7.93
CA LEU A 56 0.34 -19.24 -6.74
C LEU A 56 -0.37 -20.56 -6.42
N GLN A 57 -1.70 -20.58 -6.45
CA GLN A 57 -2.49 -21.80 -6.21
C GLN A 57 -2.25 -22.90 -7.24
N ARG A 58 -1.89 -22.53 -8.48
CA ARG A 58 -1.58 -23.47 -9.57
C ARG A 58 -0.10 -23.88 -9.61
N GLY A 59 0.72 -23.39 -8.68
CA GLY A 59 2.16 -23.66 -8.64
C GLY A 59 2.96 -23.03 -9.80
N GLN A 60 2.36 -22.15 -10.59
CA GLN A 60 2.98 -21.49 -11.77
C GLN A 60 3.44 -20.07 -11.45
N CYS A 61 3.87 -19.83 -10.21
CA CYS A 61 4.22 -18.48 -9.78
C CYS A 61 5.71 -18.22 -10.01
N ASP A 62 6.02 -17.53 -11.11
CA ASP A 62 7.38 -17.10 -11.46
C ASP A 62 7.93 -15.97 -10.55
N TRP A 63 7.16 -15.55 -9.55
CA TRP A 63 7.52 -14.47 -8.64
C TRP A 63 8.27 -15.00 -7.43
N SER A 64 9.45 -14.44 -7.17
CA SER A 64 10.24 -14.77 -5.98
C SER A 64 9.55 -14.31 -4.69
N ALA A 65 9.85 -14.99 -3.58
CA ALA A 65 9.35 -14.62 -2.25
C ALA A 65 9.70 -13.18 -1.84
N LYS A 66 10.80 -12.60 -2.35
CA LYS A 66 11.16 -11.20 -2.13
C LYS A 66 10.22 -10.25 -2.89
N GLN A 67 9.90 -10.55 -4.16
CA GLN A 67 8.99 -9.73 -4.97
C GLN A 67 7.56 -9.77 -4.44
N LEU A 68 7.07 -10.93 -4.01
CA LEU A 68 5.75 -11.04 -3.37
C LEU A 68 5.65 -10.19 -2.09
N ARG A 69 6.74 -10.11 -1.34
CA ARG A 69 6.79 -9.29 -0.12
C ARG A 69 6.83 -7.79 -0.44
N ALA A 70 7.58 -7.39 -1.47
CA ALA A 70 7.59 -6.01 -1.95
C ALA A 70 6.23 -5.58 -2.53
N LEU A 71 5.53 -6.48 -3.22
CA LEU A 71 4.16 -6.27 -3.69
C LEU A 71 3.22 -5.94 -2.53
N ASN A 72 3.36 -6.62 -1.39
CA ASN A 72 2.55 -6.36 -0.21
C ASN A 72 2.87 -5.02 0.47
N GLU A 73 3.98 -4.36 0.15
CA GLU A 73 4.33 -3.02 0.63
C GLU A 73 3.74 -1.91 -0.26
N LEU A 74 3.36 -2.24 -1.50
CA LEU A 74 2.77 -1.31 -2.46
C LEU A 74 1.47 -0.64 -1.93
N PRO A 75 0.50 -1.36 -1.32
CA PRO A 75 -0.71 -0.75 -0.76
C PRO A 75 -0.40 0.31 0.30
N THR A 76 0.60 0.05 1.13
CA THR A 76 1.01 0.93 2.22
C THR A 76 1.60 2.23 1.66
N LEU A 77 2.42 2.13 0.60
CA LEU A 77 2.95 3.30 -0.11
C LEU A 77 1.85 4.09 -0.81
N LEU A 78 0.90 3.41 -1.45
CA LEU A 78 -0.21 4.06 -2.12
C LEU A 78 -1.12 4.78 -1.11
N LEU A 79 -1.41 4.17 0.05
CA LEU A 79 -2.13 4.79 1.15
C LEU A 79 -1.44 6.08 1.62
N LEU A 80 -0.12 6.04 1.83
CA LEU A 80 0.67 7.20 2.21
C LEU A 80 0.52 8.35 1.20
N ILE A 81 0.69 8.07 -0.09
CA ILE A 81 0.56 9.07 -1.16
C ILE A 81 -0.84 9.67 -1.19
N VAL A 82 -1.89 8.84 -1.07
CA VAL A 82 -3.29 9.29 -1.07
C VAL A 82 -3.57 10.19 0.13
N VAL A 83 -3.11 9.82 1.33
CA VAL A 83 -3.29 10.63 2.54
C VAL A 83 -2.60 11.98 2.38
N MET A 84 -1.37 12.00 1.85
CA MET A 84 -0.68 13.26 1.55
C MET A 84 -1.48 14.09 0.53
N LEU A 85 -1.91 13.51 -0.58
CA LEU A 85 -2.71 14.24 -1.57
C LEU A 85 -3.99 14.85 -0.98
N VAL A 86 -4.73 14.10 -0.14
CA VAL A 86 -5.98 14.59 0.46
C VAL A 86 -5.73 15.65 1.54
N VAL A 87 -4.68 15.52 2.34
CA VAL A 87 -4.33 16.51 3.37
C VAL A 87 -3.84 17.81 2.73
N PHE A 88 -3.07 17.73 1.65
CA PHE A 88 -2.47 18.89 0.97
C PHE A 88 -3.32 19.50 -0.14
N LYS A 89 -4.48 18.92 -0.43
CA LYS A 89 -5.37 19.32 -1.54
C LYS A 89 -5.76 20.81 -1.52
N ASN A 90 -6.05 21.39 -0.36
CA ASN A 90 -6.74 22.69 -0.24
C ASN A 90 -5.90 23.78 0.46
N GLN A 91 -4.82 23.40 1.14
CA GLN A 91 -3.86 24.34 1.69
C GLN A 91 -2.48 23.75 1.45
N PHE A 92 -1.63 24.47 0.71
CA PHE A 92 -0.18 24.33 0.89
C PHE A 92 0.12 24.96 2.25
N PRO A 93 0.30 24.16 3.30
CA PRO A 93 0.46 24.69 4.63
C PRO A 93 1.97 24.87 4.78
N THR A 94 2.45 26.06 4.48
CA THR A 94 3.84 26.48 4.73
C THR A 94 4.15 26.61 6.22
N GLY A 95 3.26 26.14 7.10
CA GLY A 95 3.47 26.09 8.55
C GLY A 95 4.28 24.86 8.98
N ALA A 96 5.15 25.07 9.97
CA ALA A 96 6.03 24.05 10.54
C ALA A 96 5.27 22.80 11.03
N ALA A 97 4.05 22.96 11.54
CA ALA A 97 3.21 21.85 12.03
C ALA A 97 2.93 20.81 10.94
N THR A 98 2.80 21.23 9.68
CA THR A 98 2.45 20.29 8.63
C THR A 98 3.66 19.53 8.11
N TRP A 99 4.81 20.20 8.01
CA TRP A 99 6.08 19.51 7.79
C TRP A 99 6.39 18.52 8.91
N LEU A 100 6.01 18.82 10.16
CA LEU A 100 6.13 17.89 11.29
C LEU A 100 5.23 16.67 11.10
N ILE A 101 3.95 16.84 10.74
CA ILE A 101 3.04 15.71 10.49
C ILE A 101 3.54 14.84 9.32
N VAL A 102 3.99 15.46 8.22
CA VAL A 102 4.59 14.73 7.09
C VAL A 102 5.82 13.96 7.53
N ALA A 103 6.74 14.61 8.23
CA ALA A 103 7.96 13.98 8.73
C ALA A 103 7.64 12.82 9.67
N LEU A 104 6.62 12.94 10.53
CA LEU A 104 6.22 11.91 11.48
C LEU A 104 5.57 10.72 10.77
N VAL A 105 4.73 10.97 9.76
CA VAL A 105 4.12 9.93 8.91
C VAL A 105 5.18 9.22 8.08
N LEU A 106 6.12 9.95 7.47
CA LEU A 106 7.25 9.38 6.73
C LEU A 106 8.20 8.61 7.64
N PHE A 107 8.48 9.12 8.84
CA PHE A 107 9.30 8.45 9.85
C PHE A 107 8.63 7.16 10.33
N MET A 108 7.32 7.16 10.54
CA MET A 108 6.56 5.96 10.90
C MET A 108 6.58 4.93 9.77
N ALA A 109 6.38 5.34 8.52
CA ALA A 109 6.48 4.44 7.38
C ALA A 109 7.90 3.89 7.21
N ALA A 110 8.91 4.76 7.33
CA ALA A 110 10.31 4.40 7.23
C ALA A 110 10.75 3.50 8.39
N SER A 111 10.22 3.69 9.61
CA SER A 111 10.54 2.81 10.75
C SER A 111 9.97 1.42 10.56
N ILE A 112 8.77 1.28 9.97
CA ILE A 112 8.21 -0.01 9.59
C ILE A 112 9.09 -0.70 8.52
N GLN A 113 9.50 0.03 7.48
CA GLN A 113 10.38 -0.51 6.45
C GLN A 113 11.78 -0.84 6.98
N PHE A 114 12.33 0.01 7.83
CA PHE A 114 13.64 -0.17 8.46
C PHE A 114 13.64 -1.34 9.43
N TYR A 115 12.59 -1.50 10.24
CA TYR A 115 12.40 -2.67 11.10
C TYR A 115 12.34 -3.96 10.26
N ALA A 116 11.59 -3.95 9.16
CA ALA A 116 11.50 -5.09 8.24
C ALA A 116 12.82 -5.38 7.49
N ARG A 117 13.63 -4.35 7.22
CA ARG A 117 14.95 -4.46 6.59
C ARG A 117 16.02 -4.95 7.57
N TRP A 118 16.03 -4.42 8.79
CA TRP A 118 16.97 -4.79 9.86
C TRP A 118 16.83 -6.25 10.27
N ARG A 119 15.60 -6.77 10.31
CA ARG A 119 15.36 -8.18 10.63
C ARG A 119 16.02 -9.13 9.63
N ARG A 120 16.04 -8.76 8.34
CA ARG A 120 16.63 -9.57 7.27
C ARG A 120 18.15 -9.59 7.36
N LEU A 121 18.76 -8.42 7.57
CA LEU A 121 20.21 -8.31 7.74
C LEU A 121 20.70 -9.05 8.98
N ARG A 122 19.93 -9.04 10.08
CA ARG A 122 20.24 -9.84 11.27
C ARG A 122 20.16 -11.34 11.02
N ALA A 123 19.17 -11.82 10.27
CA ALA A 123 19.06 -13.23 9.91
C ALA A 123 20.23 -13.68 9.03
N GLU A 124 20.67 -12.84 8.09
CA GLU A 124 21.84 -13.10 7.23
C GLU A 124 23.16 -13.09 8.03
N ARG A 125 23.33 -12.15 8.98
CA ARG A 125 24.51 -12.10 9.87
C ARG A 125 24.59 -13.28 10.83
N LEU A 126 23.46 -13.67 11.44
CA LEU A 126 23.40 -14.86 12.31
C LEU A 126 23.73 -16.14 11.55
N ALA A 127 23.28 -16.28 10.29
CA ALA A 127 23.64 -17.41 9.45
C ALA A 127 25.12 -17.43 9.06
N ALA A 128 25.77 -16.26 8.96
CA ALA A 128 27.19 -16.13 8.67
C ALA A 128 28.10 -16.32 9.91
N GLU A 129 27.58 -16.09 11.12
CA GLU A 129 28.32 -16.21 12.38
C GLU A 129 28.26 -17.62 13.00
N LEU A 130 27.41 -18.53 12.51
CA LEU A 130 27.38 -19.91 12.99
C LEU A 130 28.65 -20.67 12.53
N PRO A 131 29.49 -21.15 13.46
CA PRO A 131 30.68 -21.92 13.10
C PRO A 131 30.27 -23.33 12.62
N GLY A 132 30.08 -23.49 11.31
CA GLY A 132 30.14 -24.77 10.58
C GLY A 132 29.18 -25.91 10.98
N GLY A 133 27.91 -25.65 11.31
CA GLY A 133 27.03 -26.63 11.97
C GLY A 133 25.74 -27.05 11.27
N ALA A 134 25.81 -27.57 10.04
CA ALA A 134 24.87 -28.57 9.53
C ALA A 134 25.61 -29.40 8.48
N ALA A 135 26.34 -30.41 8.97
CA ALA A 135 27.07 -31.37 8.16
C ALA A 135 26.11 -32.25 7.34
N GLY A 136 26.57 -32.73 6.18
CA GLY A 136 25.97 -33.84 5.44
C GLY A 136 25.35 -33.46 4.11
#